data_AF-A0A2A8XVA2-F1
#
_entry.id   AF-A0A2A8XVA2-F1
#
_cell.length_a   1.000
_cell.length_b   1.000
_cell.length_c   1.000
_cell.angle_alpha   90.00
_cell.angle_beta   90.00
_cell.angle_gamma   90.00
#
_symmetry.space_group_name_H-M   'P 1'
#
loop_
_entity.id
_entity.type
_entity.pdbx_description
1 polymer ?
#
loop_
_entity_poly.entity_id
_entity_poly.type
_entity_poly.pdbx_seq_one_letter_code
_entity_poly.pdbx_strand_id
1 'polypeptide(L)'
;MHLKIRDIDPVALKKIDEIAKEKGISRQKFLKAQIEMLAFFQQQNKREMELENLIEKNIHMMSDCYSAMEKMNEFIQMMMQDVENE
;
A
#
# COMPACT_ATOMS: atom_id res chain seq x y z
N MET A 1 -31.73 5.00 -0.85
CA MET A 1 -31.43 5.36 -2.25
C MET A 1 -31.41 4.06 -3.06
N HIS A 2 -32.07 4.02 -4.23
CA HIS A 2 -32.16 2.81 -5.05
C HIS A 2 -31.51 3.05 -6.41
N LEU A 3 -30.60 2.15 -6.81
CA LEU A 3 -29.93 2.15 -8.11
C LEU A 3 -30.50 1.02 -8.96
N LYS A 4 -30.85 1.30 -10.22
CA LYS A 4 -31.21 0.30 -11.23
C LYS A 4 -30.23 0.41 -12.39
N ILE A 5 -29.55 -0.67 -12.70
CA ILE A 5 -28.64 -0.78 -13.84
C ILE A 5 -29.40 -1.50 -14.97
N ARG A 6 -29.43 -0.92 -16.16
CA ARG A 6 -30.14 -1.46 -17.34
C ARG A 6 -29.13 -1.87 -18.41
N ASP A 7 -29.60 -2.64 -19.38
CA ASP A 7 -28.84 -3.00 -20.58
C ASP A 7 -27.51 -3.69 -20.28
N ILE A 8 -27.47 -4.49 -19.21
CA ILE A 8 -26.33 -5.34 -18.88
C ILE A 8 -26.35 -6.55 -19.83
N ASP A 9 -25.19 -6.85 -20.40
CA ASP A 9 -24.97 -8.08 -21.15
C ASP A 9 -25.42 -9.31 -20.33
N PRO A 10 -26.31 -10.17 -20.86
CA PRO A 10 -26.83 -11.34 -20.15
C PRO A 10 -25.75 -12.32 -19.69
N VAL A 11 -24.67 -12.48 -20.46
CA VAL A 11 -23.53 -13.33 -20.12
C VAL A 11 -22.78 -12.73 -18.93
N ALA A 12 -22.57 -11.41 -18.92
CA ALA A 12 -21.95 -10.73 -17.78
C ALA A 12 -22.80 -10.85 -16.52
N LEU A 13 -24.12 -10.68 -16.63
CA LEU A 13 -25.05 -10.83 -15.50
C LEU A 13 -24.99 -12.25 -14.92
N LYS A 14 -24.95 -13.28 -15.77
CA LYS A 14 -24.85 -14.67 -15.34
C LYS A 14 -23.56 -14.95 -14.57
N LYS A 15 -22.42 -14.44 -15.04
CA LYS A 15 -21.14 -14.56 -14.33
C LYS A 15 -21.20 -13.90 -12.96
N ILE A 16 -21.84 -12.74 -12.84
CA ILE A 16 -22.01 -12.05 -11.56
C ILE A 16 -22.86 -12.89 -10.60
N ASP A 17 -23.95 -13.48 -11.10
CA ASP A 17 -24.80 -14.38 -10.31
C ASP A 17 -24.03 -15.63 -9.84
N GLU A 18 -23.20 -16.22 -10.69
CA GLU A 18 -22.32 -17.35 -10.34
C GLU A 18 -21.33 -16.97 -9.24
N ILE A 19 -20.60 -15.85 -9.38
CA ILE A 19 -19.65 -15.37 -8.38
C ILE A 19 -20.34 -15.07 -7.04
N ALA A 20 -21.52 -14.46 -7.06
CA ALA A 20 -22.28 -14.18 -5.86
C ALA A 20 -22.69 -15.48 -5.14
N LYS A 21 -23.11 -16.48 -5.91
CA LYS A 21 -23.49 -17.81 -5.41
C LYS A 21 -22.30 -18.56 -4.80
N GLU A 22 -21.14 -18.54 -5.46
CA GLU A 22 -19.89 -19.13 -4.92
C GLU A 22 -19.51 -18.50 -3.57
N LYS A 23 -19.73 -17.18 -3.42
CA LYS A 23 -19.48 -16.45 -2.17
C LYS A 23 -20.60 -16.59 -1.13
N GLY A 24 -21.68 -17.32 -1.43
CA GLY A 24 -22.82 -17.48 -0.53
C GLY A 24 -23.58 -16.18 -0.23
N ILE A 25 -23.52 -15.20 -1.13
CA ILE A 25 -24.17 -13.88 -0.95
C ILE A 25 -25.14 -13.58 -2.10
N SER A 26 -26.07 -12.66 -1.87
CA SER A 26 -26.95 -12.22 -2.95
C SER A 26 -26.20 -11.38 -3.98
N ARG A 27 -26.63 -11.47 -5.25
CA ARG A 27 -26.16 -10.58 -6.33
C ARG A 27 -26.21 -9.11 -5.92
N GLN A 28 -27.28 -8.69 -5.24
CA GLN A 28 -27.40 -7.30 -4.78
C GLN A 28 -26.30 -6.92 -3.79
N LYS A 29 -26.02 -7.79 -2.81
CA LYS A 29 -24.96 -7.55 -1.82
C LYS A 29 -23.59 -7.49 -2.51
N PHE A 30 -23.35 -8.38 -3.47
CA PHE A 30 -22.14 -8.38 -4.29
C PHE A 30 -21.99 -7.08 -5.08
N LEU A 31 -23.00 -6.71 -5.89
CA LEU A 31 -22.96 -5.50 -6.72
C LEU A 31 -22.82 -4.24 -5.89
N LYS A 32 -23.50 -4.16 -4.73
CA LYS A 32 -23.35 -3.03 -3.80
C LYS A 32 -21.89 -2.89 -3.36
N ALA A 33 -21.27 -3.97 -2.90
CA ALA A 33 -19.88 -3.95 -2.46
C ALA A 33 -18.93 -3.52 -3.59
N GLN A 34 -19.16 -3.97 -4.82
CA GLN A 34 -18.33 -3.58 -5.97
C GLN A 34 -18.47 -2.09 -6.31
N ILE A 35 -19.69 -1.54 -6.26
CA ILE A 35 -19.94 -0.12 -6.53
C ILE A 35 -19.32 0.76 -5.43
N GLU A 36 -19.47 0.36 -4.16
CA GLU A 36 -18.84 1.04 -3.03
C GLU A 36 -17.32 0.96 -3.15
N MET A 37 -16.76 -0.20 -3.48
CA MET A 37 -15.33 -0.36 -3.73
C MET A 37 -14.86 0.60 -4.81
N LEU A 38 -15.53 0.66 -5.98
CA LEU A 38 -15.18 1.58 -7.05
C LEU A 38 -15.19 3.05 -6.61
N ALA A 39 -16.15 3.45 -5.78
CA ALA A 39 -16.24 4.82 -5.27
C ALA A 39 -15.07 5.19 -4.35
N PHE A 40 -14.55 4.23 -3.57
CA PHE A 40 -13.45 4.45 -2.63
C PHE A 40 -12.07 4.03 -3.16
N PHE A 41 -12.00 3.31 -4.28
CA PHE A 41 -10.78 2.69 -4.79
C PHE A 41 -9.68 3.72 -5.11
N GLN A 42 -10.04 4.83 -5.76
CA GLN A 42 -9.06 5.89 -6.09
C GLN A 42 -8.47 6.51 -4.82
N GLN A 43 -9.27 6.67 -3.77
CA GLN A 43 -8.82 7.24 -2.50
C GLN A 43 -7.94 6.25 -1.72
N GLN A 44 -8.23 4.95 -1.79
CA GLN A 44 -7.38 3.92 -1.19
C GLN A 44 -6.03 3.82 -1.90
N ASN A 45 -6.01 3.71 -3.23
CA ASN A 45 -4.75 3.61 -3.98
C ASN A 45 -3.85 4.83 -3.79
N LYS A 46 -4.43 6.03 -3.75
CA LYS A 46 -3.64 7.25 -3.51
C LYS A 46 -3.02 7.23 -2.11
N ARG A 47 -3.79 6.84 -1.09
CA ARG A 47 -3.29 6.73 0.28
C ARG A 47 -2.21 5.65 0.40
N GLU A 48 -2.40 4.51 -0.25
CA GLU A 48 -1.44 3.40 -0.25
C GLU A 48 -0.12 3.81 -0.92
N MET A 49 -0.19 4.46 -2.09
CA MET A 49 0.98 5.02 -2.77
C MET A 49 1.72 6.08 -1.93
N GLU A 50 0.98 6.94 -1.22
CA GLU A 50 1.58 7.93 -0.30
C GLU A 50 2.30 7.25 0.87
N LEU A 51 1.74 6.17 1.41
CA LEU A 51 2.36 5.38 2.48
C LEU A 51 3.61 4.64 2.00
N GLU A 52 3.58 4.02 0.82
CA GLU A 52 4.75 3.36 0.23
C GLU A 52 5.90 4.34 0.03
N ASN A 53 5.61 5.54 -0.50
CA ASN A 53 6.59 6.61 -0.68
C ASN A 53 7.19 7.09 0.66
N LEU A 54 6.38 7.17 1.72
CA LEU A 54 6.88 7.50 3.06
C LEU A 54 7.82 6.42 3.62
N ILE A 55 7.50 5.14 3.41
CA ILE A 55 8.36 4.02 3.82
C ILE A 55 9.70 4.08 3.08
N GLU A 56 9.68 4.26 1.75
CA GLU A 56 10.89 4.38 0.94
C GLU A 56 11.78 5.54 1.39
N LYS A 57 11.20 6.72 1.63
CA LYS A 57 11.93 7.89 2.15
C LYS A 57 12.53 7.64 3.53
N ASN A 58 11.83 6.94 4.41
CA ASN A 58 12.34 6.60 5.74
C ASN A 58 13.51 5.60 5.65
N ILE A 59 13.42 4.60 4.77
CA ILE A 59 14.51 3.66 4.53
C ILE A 59 15.76 4.40 4.03
N HIS A 60 15.60 5.31 3.07
CA HIS A 60 16.71 6.13 2.59
C HIS A 60 17.33 6.99 3.69
N MET A 61 16.51 7.71 4.47
CA MET A 61 17.02 8.52 5.58
C MET A 61 17.73 7.65 6.64
N MET A 62 17.22 6.45 6.94
CA MET A 62 17.88 5.53 7.87
C MET A 62 19.23 5.05 7.32
N SER A 63 19.32 4.76 6.02
CA SER A 63 20.57 4.41 5.37
C SER A 63 21.59 5.55 5.44
N ASP A 64 21.16 6.78 5.15
CA ASP A 64 22.04 7.95 5.22
C ASP A 64 22.53 8.21 6.65
N CYS A 65 21.64 8.10 7.64
CA CYS A 65 22.00 8.19 9.05
C CYS A 65 22.99 7.10 9.46
N TYR A 66 22.79 5.86 9.02
CA TYR A 66 23.70 4.76 9.29
C TYR A 66 25.09 5.03 8.72
N SER A 67 25.19 5.46 7.46
CA SER A 67 26.47 5.82 6.85
C SER A 67 27.15 7.01 7.53
N ALA A 68 26.39 7.99 8.02
CA ALA A 68 26.95 9.08 8.80
C ALA A 68 27.49 8.61 10.16
N MET A 69 26.78 7.71 10.84
CA MET A 69 27.22 7.10 12.09
C MET A 69 28.48 6.23 11.90
N GLU A 70 28.57 5.48 10.80
CA GLU A 70 29.74 4.68 10.46
C GLU A 70 31.00 5.56 10.32
N LYS A 71 30.90 6.65 9.55
CA LYS A 71 31.99 7.63 9.41
C LYS A 71 32.39 8.28 10.75
N MET A 72 31.41 8.58 11.60
CA MET A 72 31.67 9.11 12.94
C MET A 72 32.41 8.10 13.81
N ASN A 73 32.04 6.82 13.72
CA ASN A 73 32.71 5.75 14.45
C ASN A 73 34.15 5.54 13.95
N GLU A 74 34.39 5.56 12.64
CA GLU A 74 35.73 5.53 12.05
C GLU A 74 36.60 6.69 12.56
N PHE A 75 36.05 7.91 12.57
CA PHE A 75 36.76 9.09 13.08
C PHE A 75 37.14 8.96 14.56
N ILE A 76 36.23 8.45 15.41
CA ILE A 76 36.52 8.21 16.82
C ILE A 76 37.62 7.16 17.00
N GLN A 77 37.61 6.09 16.21
CA GLN A 77 38.65 5.06 16.24
C GLN A 77 40.02 5.63 15.86
N MET A 78 40.10 6.48 14.83
CA MET A 78 41.35 7.14 14.46
C MET A 78 41.89 7.99 15.61
N MET A 79 41.05 8.83 16.23
CA MET A 79 41.48 9.66 17.36
C MET A 79 41.95 8.84 18.57
N MET A 80 41.33 7.70 18.87
CA MET A 80 41.78 6.83 19.96
C MET A 80 43.14 6.18 19.67
N GLN A 81 43.39 5.78 18.42
CA GLN A 81 44.68 5.22 18.02
C GLN A 81 45.82 6.23 18.10
N ASP A 82 45.55 7.51 17.77
CA ASP A 82 46.55 8.57 17.88
C ASP A 82 46.95 8.85 19.34
N VAL A 83 46.02 8.70 20.30
CA VAL A 83 46.27 8.89 21.74
C VAL A 83 47.05 7.72 22.37
N GLU A 84 46.92 6.50 21.85
CA GLU A 84 47.66 5.32 22.35
C GLU A 84 49.11 5.23 21.84
N ASN A 85 49.46 5.98 20.80
CA ASN A 85 50.78 5.96 20.16
C ASN A 85 51.72 7.12 20.57
N GLU A 86 51.29 8.00 21.49
CA GLU A 86 52.11 9.03 22.16
C GLU A 86 52.55 8.58 23.56
#